data_AF-A0A517Z2L1-F1
#
_entry.id   AF-A0A517Z2L1-F1
#
_cell.length_a   1.000
_cell.length_b   1.000
_cell.length_c   1.000
_cell.angle_alpha   90.00
_cell.angle_beta   90.00
_cell.angle_gamma   90.00
#
_symmetry.space_group_name_H-M   'P 1'
#
loop_
_entity.id
_entity.type
_entity.pdbx_description
1 polymer ?
#
loop_
_entity_poly.entity_id
_entity_poly.type
_entity_poly.pdbx_seq_one_letter_code
_entity_poly.pdbx_strand_id
1 'polypeptide(L)'
;MTQHVYARLAGFQLAVIPKAPFRIQHTPDPPDAIDVEYHSPDGRLFACLIPDSGGYRSKVNQQTRSLYDVLDVDAGPDLDHWRIETSKFTCCWPAGYTICSNNFPQDPSPFDLLGPHREMIYVQQPKRLPDVAEMCAPTQKVIRVERTDTSEWIELAYDYDGTPWRQRHEVLTLAGDRIAVTMQAPEEFADAASAVARDVAQSLAAYEEG
;
A
#
# COMPACT_ATOMS: atom_id res chain seq x y z
N MET A 1 8.75 -10.22 -20.99
CA MET A 1 9.03 -8.94 -20.31
C MET A 1 9.10 -9.24 -18.84
N THR A 2 10.21 -8.95 -18.19
CA THR A 2 10.36 -9.15 -16.74
C THR A 2 9.44 -8.14 -16.06
N GLN A 3 8.42 -8.62 -15.35
CA GLN A 3 7.50 -7.75 -14.62
C GLN A 3 8.28 -7.21 -13.41
N HIS A 4 8.59 -5.91 -13.43
CA HIS A 4 9.30 -5.27 -12.34
C HIS A 4 8.41 -5.24 -11.09
N VAL A 5 8.96 -5.71 -9.98
CA VAL A 5 8.33 -5.62 -8.67
C VAL A 5 8.65 -4.25 -8.09
N TYR A 6 7.64 -3.40 -7.92
CA TYR A 6 7.82 -2.03 -7.46
C TYR A 6 7.59 -1.84 -5.96
N ALA A 7 7.08 -2.88 -5.29
CA ALA A 7 6.89 -2.92 -3.85
C ALA A 7 7.19 -4.33 -3.31
N ARG A 8 7.88 -4.39 -2.17
CA ARG A 8 8.13 -5.61 -1.42
C ARG A 8 7.67 -5.44 0.03
N LEU A 9 7.55 -6.53 0.76
CA LEU A 9 7.35 -6.51 2.21
C LEU A 9 8.66 -6.80 2.92
N ALA A 10 8.88 -6.18 4.07
CA ALA A 10 10.06 -6.41 4.89
C ALA A 10 9.68 -6.45 6.37
N GLY A 11 10.29 -7.37 7.12
CA GLY A 11 10.00 -7.59 8.53
C GLY A 11 10.32 -9.03 8.94
N PHE A 12 10.42 -9.30 10.24
CA PHE A 12 10.71 -10.63 10.77
C PHE A 12 11.99 -11.26 10.22
N GLN A 13 13.00 -10.45 9.90
CA GLN A 13 14.25 -10.86 9.24
C GLN A 13 14.05 -11.36 7.79
N LEU A 14 12.91 -11.06 7.18
CA LEU A 14 12.54 -11.47 5.82
C LEU A 14 12.28 -10.25 4.93
N ALA A 15 12.65 -10.36 3.66
CA ALA A 15 12.24 -9.47 2.60
C ALA A 15 11.50 -10.30 1.53
N VAL A 16 10.21 -10.03 1.35
CA VAL A 16 9.29 -10.79 0.49
C VAL A 16 9.03 -10.01 -0.79
N ILE A 17 9.47 -10.57 -1.92
CA ILE A 17 9.41 -9.95 -3.23
C ILE A 17 8.33 -10.68 -4.06
N PRO A 18 7.09 -10.17 -4.12
CA PRO A 18 6.00 -10.86 -4.81
C PRO A 18 6.12 -10.75 -6.34
N LYS A 19 5.69 -11.78 -7.07
CA LYS A 19 5.58 -11.69 -8.53
C LYS A 19 4.33 -10.90 -8.93
N ALA A 20 4.51 -9.85 -9.73
CA ALA A 20 3.38 -9.08 -10.25
C ALA A 20 2.66 -9.84 -11.38
N PRO A 21 1.32 -9.70 -11.54
CA PRO A 21 0.43 -8.99 -10.63
C PRO A 21 0.13 -9.80 -9.36
N PHE A 22 0.19 -9.13 -8.21
CA PHE A 22 0.04 -9.75 -6.89
C PHE A 22 -1.07 -9.13 -6.05
N ARG A 23 -1.52 -9.90 -5.07
CA ARG A 23 -2.35 -9.47 -3.95
C ARG A 23 -1.75 -10.03 -2.66
N ILE A 24 -1.49 -9.19 -1.66
CA ILE A 24 -0.94 -9.60 -0.37
C ILE A 24 -1.84 -9.13 0.77
N GLN A 25 -2.23 -10.04 1.66
CA GLN A 25 -3.05 -9.76 2.83
C GLN A 25 -2.48 -10.44 4.08
N HIS A 26 -2.76 -9.89 5.26
CA HIS A 26 -2.49 -10.60 6.51
C HIS A 26 -3.35 -11.86 6.61
N THR A 27 -2.75 -12.96 7.06
CA THR A 27 -3.50 -14.17 7.43
C THR A 27 -4.14 -13.95 8.82
N PRO A 28 -5.36 -14.44 9.09
CA PRO A 28 -5.98 -14.30 10.42
C PRO A 28 -5.25 -15.04 11.55
N ASP A 29 -4.57 -16.15 11.22
CA ASP A 29 -3.85 -16.98 12.20
C ASP A 29 -2.69 -17.76 11.53
N PRO A 30 -1.42 -17.55 11.95
CA PRO A 30 -0.99 -16.57 12.94
C PRO A 30 -0.99 -15.13 12.35
N PRO A 31 -1.06 -14.08 13.19
CA PRO A 31 -1.26 -12.70 12.73
C PRO A 31 -0.05 -12.10 11.98
N ASP A 32 1.13 -12.68 12.15
CA ASP A 32 2.37 -12.33 11.44
C ASP A 32 2.51 -13.04 10.09
N ALA A 33 1.64 -14.01 9.79
CA ALA A 33 1.62 -14.67 8.48
C ALA A 33 0.95 -13.80 7.42
N ILE A 34 1.39 -14.01 6.18
CA ILE A 34 0.89 -13.30 5.01
C ILE A 34 0.45 -14.29 3.94
N ASP A 35 -0.68 -13.99 3.31
CA ASP A 35 -1.17 -14.68 2.13
C ASP A 35 -0.77 -13.86 0.89
N VAL A 36 -0.12 -14.51 -0.06
CA VAL A 36 0.33 -13.91 -1.32
C VAL A 36 -0.31 -14.66 -2.48
N GLU A 37 -1.03 -13.93 -3.32
CA GLU A 37 -1.58 -14.41 -4.57
C GLU A 37 -0.80 -13.83 -5.74
N TYR A 38 -0.50 -14.66 -6.75
CA TYR A 38 0.03 -14.24 -8.04
C TYR A 38 -0.97 -14.62 -9.14
N HIS A 39 -1.44 -13.64 -9.91
CA HIS A 39 -2.37 -13.90 -11.02
C HIS A 39 -1.58 -14.15 -12.31
N SER A 40 -1.13 -15.39 -12.48
CA SER A 40 -0.44 -15.84 -13.69
C SER A 40 -1.40 -15.99 -14.88
N PRO A 41 -0.89 -16.06 -16.13
CA PRO A 41 -1.70 -16.38 -17.30
C PRO A 41 -2.42 -17.74 -17.21
N ASP A 42 -1.84 -18.71 -16.50
CA ASP A 42 -2.36 -20.08 -16.36
C ASP A 42 -3.33 -20.23 -15.17
N GLY A 43 -3.53 -19.17 -14.39
CA GLY A 43 -4.42 -19.14 -13.25
C GLY A 43 -3.81 -18.52 -11.99
N ARG A 44 -4.58 -18.55 -10.91
CA ARG A 44 -4.19 -17.97 -9.62
C ARG A 44 -3.29 -18.92 -8.84
N LEU A 45 -2.06 -18.50 -8.58
CA LEU A 45 -1.13 -19.16 -7.68
C LEU A 45 -1.22 -18.53 -6.28
N PHE A 46 -0.95 -19.32 -5.25
CA PHE A 46 -1.11 -18.91 -3.85
C PHE A 46 -0.01 -19.50 -2.97
N ALA A 47 0.53 -18.66 -2.09
CA ALA A 47 1.39 -19.06 -0.99
C ALA A 47 1.01 -18.32 0.30
N CYS A 48 1.02 -19.03 1.42
CA CYS A 48 0.99 -18.46 2.76
C CYS A 48 2.41 -18.57 3.35
N LEU A 49 2.99 -17.45 3.76
CA LEU A 49 4.31 -17.37 4.38
C LEU A 49 4.15 -17.08 5.88
N ILE A 50 4.80 -17.88 6.71
CA ILE A 50 4.73 -17.79 8.17
C ILE A 50 6.16 -17.59 8.69
N PRO A 51 6.51 -16.43 9.26
CA PRO A 51 7.81 -16.24 9.91
C PRO A 51 8.08 -17.30 10.98
N ASP A 52 9.33 -17.77 11.08
CA ASP A 52 9.73 -18.77 12.07
C ASP A 52 11.20 -18.65 12.46
N SER A 53 11.47 -18.05 13.62
CA SER A 53 12.79 -18.09 14.29
C SER A 53 13.98 -17.66 13.42
N GLY A 54 13.86 -16.56 12.67
CA GLY A 54 14.88 -16.07 11.73
C GLY A 54 14.86 -16.73 10.34
N GLY A 55 13.87 -17.58 10.08
CA GLY A 55 13.52 -18.11 8.77
C GLY A 55 12.02 -18.04 8.53
N TYR A 56 11.49 -18.96 7.71
CA TYR A 56 10.07 -19.03 7.42
C TYR A 56 9.61 -20.46 7.14
N ARG A 57 8.31 -20.68 7.32
CA ARG A 57 7.58 -21.82 6.79
C ARG A 57 6.62 -21.33 5.72
N SER A 58 6.27 -22.19 4.76
CA SER A 58 5.31 -21.84 3.72
C SER A 58 4.30 -22.93 3.47
N LYS A 59 3.08 -22.54 3.09
CA LYS A 59 2.05 -23.42 2.53
C LYS A 59 1.68 -22.93 1.14
N VAL A 60 1.49 -23.82 0.19
CA VAL A 60 1.06 -23.48 -1.17
C VAL A 60 -0.21 -24.26 -1.53
N ASN A 61 -1.01 -23.74 -2.47
CA ASN A 61 -2.20 -24.45 -2.93
C ASN A 61 -1.83 -25.59 -3.92
N GLN A 62 -2.80 -26.42 -4.31
CA GLN A 62 -2.57 -27.55 -5.23
C GLN A 62 -2.07 -27.14 -6.63
N GLN A 63 -2.33 -25.90 -7.06
CA GLN A 63 -1.94 -25.38 -8.37
C GLN A 63 -0.53 -24.77 -8.36
N THR A 64 0.03 -24.51 -7.18
CA THR A 64 1.31 -23.85 -6.98
C THR A 64 2.37 -24.91 -6.68
N ARG A 65 3.39 -25.06 -7.54
CA ARG A 65 4.39 -26.13 -7.39
C ARG A 65 5.42 -25.80 -6.32
N SER A 66 5.74 -24.52 -6.16
CA SER A 66 6.72 -24.03 -5.20
C SER A 66 6.39 -22.61 -4.76
N LEU A 67 6.93 -22.20 -3.60
CA LEU A 67 6.86 -20.80 -3.13
C LEU A 67 7.38 -19.81 -4.18
N TYR A 68 8.47 -20.18 -4.86
CA TYR A 68 9.10 -19.41 -5.93
C TYR A 68 8.25 -19.23 -7.18
N ASP A 69 7.14 -19.96 -7.32
CA ASP A 69 6.17 -19.64 -8.39
C ASP A 69 5.36 -18.36 -8.06
N VAL A 70 5.34 -17.92 -6.80
CA VAL A 70 4.52 -16.79 -6.29
C VAL A 70 5.38 -15.61 -5.84
N LEU A 71 6.49 -15.87 -5.14
CA LEU A 71 7.33 -14.84 -4.53
C LEU A 71 8.76 -15.34 -4.33
N ASP A 72 9.69 -14.40 -4.18
CA ASP A 72 11.04 -14.66 -3.68
C ASP A 72 11.16 -14.18 -2.22
N VAL A 73 12.05 -14.80 -1.45
CA VAL A 73 12.33 -14.43 -0.05
C VAL A 73 13.83 -14.24 0.13
N ASP A 74 14.21 -13.03 0.53
CA ASP A 74 15.57 -12.65 0.89
C ASP A 74 15.68 -12.37 2.41
N ALA A 75 16.90 -12.16 2.90
CA ALA A 75 17.12 -11.64 4.24
C ALA A 75 16.59 -10.19 4.34
N GLY A 76 15.87 -9.91 5.42
CA GLY A 76 15.29 -8.60 5.70
C GLY A 76 15.67 -8.05 7.07
N PRO A 77 15.10 -6.91 7.46
CA PRO A 77 15.39 -6.27 8.74
C PRO A 77 14.77 -7.05 9.92
N ASP A 78 15.42 -6.97 11.08
CA ASP A 78 14.94 -7.55 12.34
C ASP A 78 13.86 -6.64 12.96
N LEU A 79 12.65 -6.72 12.41
CA LEU A 79 11.45 -6.04 12.88
C LEU A 79 10.42 -7.07 13.35
N ASP A 80 9.60 -6.71 14.32
CA ASP A 80 8.48 -7.51 14.83
C ASP A 80 7.16 -7.26 14.08
N HIS A 81 7.22 -6.59 12.93
CA HIS A 81 6.09 -6.23 12.09
C HIS A 81 6.51 -6.14 10.61
N TRP A 82 5.51 -6.23 9.72
CA TRP A 82 5.70 -5.98 8.30
C TRP A 82 5.63 -4.49 7.97
N ARG A 83 6.54 -4.05 7.10
CA ARG A 83 6.48 -2.74 6.42
C ARG A 83 6.50 -2.93 4.91
N ILE A 84 5.97 -1.95 4.20
CA ILE A 84 6.03 -1.90 2.74
C ILE A 84 7.29 -1.14 2.36
N GLU A 85 8.03 -1.66 1.39
CA GLU A 85 9.22 -1.03 0.86
C GLU A 85 9.11 -0.86 -0.65
N THR A 86 9.50 0.32 -1.12
CA THR A 86 9.67 0.64 -2.53
C THR A 86 11.11 1.11 -2.74
N SER A 87 11.51 1.39 -3.98
CA SER A 87 12.83 1.98 -4.25
C SER A 87 13.01 3.42 -3.74
N LYS A 88 11.97 4.05 -3.17
CA LYS A 88 12.00 5.47 -2.77
C LYS A 88 11.60 5.72 -1.33
N PHE A 89 10.65 4.96 -0.82
CA PHE A 89 10.13 5.10 0.53
C PHE A 89 9.77 3.76 1.14
N THR A 90 9.66 3.75 2.46
CA THR A 90 9.00 2.72 3.24
C THR A 90 7.85 3.32 4.03
N CYS A 91 6.82 2.52 4.33
CA CYS A 91 5.72 2.89 5.20
C CYS A 91 5.17 1.66 5.94
N CYS A 92 4.36 1.89 6.97
CA CYS A 92 3.64 0.80 7.63
C CYS A 92 2.68 0.12 6.65
N TRP A 93 2.38 -1.15 6.93
CA TRP A 93 1.26 -1.83 6.32
C TRP A 93 0.08 -1.85 7.30
N PRO A 94 -1.01 -1.11 7.03
CA PRO A 94 -2.14 -1.07 7.94
C PRO A 94 -2.86 -2.42 8.05
N ALA A 95 -3.20 -2.80 9.29
CA ALA A 95 -3.99 -4.00 9.54
C ALA A 95 -5.33 -3.95 8.79
N GLY A 96 -5.73 -5.08 8.20
CA GLY A 96 -6.96 -5.21 7.43
C GLY A 96 -6.90 -4.69 5.99
N TYR A 97 -5.80 -4.05 5.58
CA TYR A 97 -5.62 -3.62 4.19
C TYR A 97 -4.90 -4.69 3.37
N THR A 98 -5.34 -4.85 2.13
CA THR A 98 -4.69 -5.70 1.14
C THR A 98 -3.78 -4.86 0.25
N ILE A 99 -2.55 -5.30 0.03
CA ILE A 99 -1.64 -4.68 -0.96
C ILE A 99 -1.92 -5.31 -2.32
N CYS A 100 -2.18 -4.48 -3.32
CA CYS A 100 -2.39 -4.92 -4.69
C CYS A 100 -1.36 -4.28 -5.62
N SER A 101 -0.81 -5.07 -6.53
CA SER A 101 -0.14 -4.50 -7.70
C SER A 101 -1.16 -3.75 -8.58
N ASN A 102 -0.73 -2.66 -9.20
CA ASN A 102 -1.49 -1.93 -10.19
C ASN A 102 -0.67 -1.82 -11.50
N ASN A 103 -1.07 -0.96 -12.44
CA ASN A 103 -0.36 -0.76 -13.70
C ASN A 103 0.76 0.28 -13.56
N PHE A 104 1.55 0.30 -12.48
CA PHE A 104 2.70 1.19 -12.39
C PHE A 104 3.73 0.90 -13.52
N PRO A 105 4.29 1.91 -14.21
CA PRO A 105 4.23 3.35 -13.93
C PRO A 105 3.13 4.13 -14.67
N GLN A 106 2.15 3.47 -15.30
CA GLN A 106 0.97 4.14 -15.84
C GLN A 106 0.06 4.68 -14.72
N ASP A 107 -0.04 3.93 -13.62
CA ASP A 107 -0.69 4.37 -12.39
C ASP A 107 0.26 5.22 -11.51
N PRO A 108 -0.27 6.13 -10.67
CA PRO A 108 0.54 7.12 -9.96
C PRO A 108 1.28 6.58 -8.73
N SER A 109 1.03 5.33 -8.33
CA SER A 109 1.61 4.69 -7.15
C SER A 109 2.10 3.28 -7.50
N PRO A 110 3.17 2.75 -6.87
CA PRO A 110 3.66 1.40 -7.15
C PRO A 110 2.74 0.26 -6.68
N PHE A 111 1.77 0.56 -5.81
CA PHE A 111 0.78 -0.38 -5.30
C PHE A 111 -0.45 0.38 -4.79
N ASP A 112 -1.56 -0.32 -4.61
CA ASP A 112 -2.75 0.18 -3.92
C ASP A 112 -2.97 -0.59 -2.61
N LEU A 113 -3.42 0.10 -1.57
CA LEU A 113 -3.92 -0.50 -0.33
C LEU A 113 -5.44 -0.52 -0.37
N LEU A 114 -6.04 -1.69 -0.48
CA LEU A 114 -7.49 -1.87 -0.51
C LEU A 114 -8.00 -2.29 0.86
N GLY A 115 -8.88 -1.49 1.46
CA GLY A 115 -9.50 -1.81 2.73
C GLY A 115 -10.82 -2.59 2.58
N PRO A 116 -11.36 -3.10 3.70
CA PRO A 116 -12.56 -3.96 3.72
C PRO A 116 -13.85 -3.31 3.19
N HIS A 117 -13.99 -1.99 3.24
CA HIS A 117 -15.23 -1.28 2.86
C HIS A 117 -15.12 -0.51 1.55
N ARG A 118 -14.28 -1.01 0.63
CA ARG A 118 -13.98 -0.41 -0.70
C ARG A 118 -13.13 0.85 -0.65
N GLU A 119 -12.59 1.20 0.50
CA GLU A 119 -11.59 2.24 0.63
C GLU A 119 -10.29 1.84 -0.08
N MET A 120 -9.59 2.85 -0.59
CA MET A 120 -8.32 2.69 -1.26
C MET A 120 -7.37 3.77 -0.77
N ILE A 121 -6.15 3.39 -0.40
CA ILE A 121 -5.06 4.29 -0.03
C ILE A 121 -3.89 4.05 -0.98
N TYR A 122 -3.27 5.11 -1.48
CA TYR A 122 -2.07 5.01 -2.31
C TYR A 122 -1.14 6.20 -2.07
N VAL A 123 0.14 6.02 -2.39
CA VAL A 123 1.19 7.03 -2.18
C VAL A 123 1.69 7.53 -3.54
N GLN A 124 1.57 8.83 -3.79
CA GLN A 124 2.01 9.47 -5.02
C GLN A 124 3.20 10.39 -4.77
N GLN A 125 4.16 10.38 -5.70
CA GLN A 125 5.27 11.32 -5.72
C GLN A 125 5.41 11.93 -7.12
N PRO A 126 4.46 12.79 -7.53
CA PRO A 126 4.55 13.45 -8.84
C PRO A 126 5.71 14.44 -8.85
N LYS A 127 6.36 14.60 -10.01
CA LYS A 127 7.46 15.59 -10.19
C LYS A 127 7.05 17.01 -9.80
N ARG A 128 5.76 17.33 -9.92
CA ARG A 128 5.16 18.60 -9.51
C ARG A 128 3.83 18.29 -8.85
N LEU A 129 3.84 18.30 -7.52
CA LEU A 129 2.60 18.31 -6.74
C LEU A 129 2.13 19.76 -6.61
N PRO A 130 0.87 20.09 -6.97
CA PRO A 130 0.34 21.45 -6.82
C PRO A 130 0.15 21.81 -5.34
N ASP A 131 -0.27 23.04 -5.05
CA ASP A 131 -0.67 23.40 -3.68
C ASP A 131 -1.90 22.57 -3.27
N VAL A 132 -2.03 22.26 -1.97
CA VAL A 132 -3.10 21.40 -1.47
C VAL A 132 -4.51 21.96 -1.77
N ALA A 133 -4.66 23.29 -1.85
CA ALA A 133 -5.93 23.93 -2.19
C ALA A 133 -6.30 23.78 -3.69
N GLU A 134 -5.34 23.43 -4.54
CA GLU A 134 -5.51 23.23 -5.98
C GLU A 134 -5.77 21.76 -6.35
N MET A 135 -5.67 20.84 -5.38
CA MET A 135 -5.84 19.39 -5.58
C MET A 135 -7.32 18.94 -5.70
N CYS A 136 -8.24 19.85 -6.05
CA CYS A 136 -9.66 19.56 -6.22
C CYS A 136 -10.00 19.42 -7.71
N ALA A 137 -10.53 18.27 -8.13
CA ALA A 137 -11.03 18.08 -9.49
C ALA A 137 -12.40 18.78 -9.71
N PRO A 138 -12.81 19.06 -10.96
CA PRO A 138 -14.06 19.79 -11.24
C PRO A 138 -15.35 19.16 -10.69
N THR A 139 -15.38 17.84 -10.51
CA THR A 139 -16.53 17.09 -10.00
C THR A 139 -16.52 16.94 -8.47
N GLN A 140 -15.54 17.52 -7.80
CA GLN A 140 -15.35 17.40 -6.36
C GLN A 140 -15.71 18.71 -5.65
N LYS A 141 -16.13 18.58 -4.39
CA LYS A 141 -16.40 19.70 -3.50
C LYS A 141 -15.40 19.68 -2.36
N VAL A 142 -14.71 20.79 -2.14
CA VAL A 142 -13.84 20.96 -0.96
C VAL A 142 -14.69 20.97 0.31
N ILE A 143 -14.35 20.09 1.25
CA ILE A 143 -14.97 20.02 2.58
C ILE A 143 -14.10 20.75 3.59
N ARG A 144 -12.79 20.50 3.57
CA ARG A 144 -11.84 21.11 4.49
C ARG A 144 -10.45 21.16 3.89
N VAL A 145 -9.71 22.21 4.23
CA VAL A 145 -8.28 22.35 3.98
C VAL A 145 -7.64 22.71 5.30
N GLU A 146 -6.51 22.08 5.63
CA GLU A 146 -5.76 22.37 6.84
C GLU A 146 -4.26 22.32 6.57
N ARG A 147 -3.54 23.21 7.23
CA ARG A 147 -2.08 23.32 7.15
C ARG A 147 -1.53 23.43 8.56
N THR A 148 -0.53 22.62 8.85
CA THR A 148 0.26 22.65 10.08
C THR A 148 1.74 22.82 9.69
N ASP A 149 2.62 22.96 10.68
CA ASP A 149 4.06 23.05 10.41
C ASP A 149 4.65 21.77 9.82
N THR A 150 3.96 20.63 9.99
CA THR A 150 4.47 19.29 9.63
C THR A 150 3.64 18.56 8.57
N SER A 151 2.43 19.03 8.27
CA SER A 151 1.55 18.43 7.26
C SER A 151 0.54 19.42 6.69
N GLU A 152 0.14 19.18 5.46
CA GLU A 152 -0.98 19.89 4.83
C GLU A 152 -1.92 18.88 4.19
N TRP A 153 -3.22 19.15 4.24
CA TRP A 153 -4.20 18.25 3.65
C TRP A 153 -5.45 18.96 3.17
N ILE A 154 -6.09 18.32 2.19
CA ILE A 154 -7.40 18.69 1.68
C ILE A 154 -8.30 17.47 1.71
N GLU A 155 -9.56 17.71 2.05
CA GLU A 155 -10.62 16.72 2.06
C GLU A 155 -11.75 17.16 1.14
N LEU A 156 -12.19 16.23 0.32
CA LEU A 156 -13.05 16.42 -0.83
C LEU A 156 -14.24 15.47 -0.71
N ALA A 157 -15.41 15.90 -1.16
CA ALA A 157 -16.58 15.05 -1.36
C ALA A 157 -16.94 15.00 -2.84
N TYR A 158 -17.45 13.85 -3.29
CA TYR A 158 -17.92 13.64 -4.65
C TYR A 158 -18.89 12.46 -4.71
N ASP A 159 -19.61 12.34 -5.82
CA ASP A 159 -20.47 11.20 -6.10
C ASP A 159 -19.78 10.25 -7.09
N TYR A 160 -19.83 8.95 -6.78
CA TYR A 160 -19.40 7.88 -7.67
C TYR A 160 -20.47 6.81 -7.73
N ASP A 161 -21.03 6.61 -8.93
CA ASP A 161 -22.13 5.66 -9.18
C ASP A 161 -23.32 5.83 -8.21
N GLY A 162 -23.72 7.10 -7.99
CA GLY A 162 -24.83 7.46 -7.11
C GLY A 162 -24.56 7.27 -5.61
N THR A 163 -23.33 6.92 -5.23
CA THR A 163 -22.90 6.81 -3.83
C THR A 163 -22.06 8.03 -3.46
N PRO A 164 -22.23 8.64 -2.28
CA PRO A 164 -21.35 9.69 -1.80
C PRO A 164 -20.01 9.12 -1.33
N TRP A 165 -18.92 9.75 -1.76
CA TRP A 165 -17.55 9.39 -1.43
C TRP A 165 -16.80 10.58 -0.85
N ARG A 166 -15.76 10.25 -0.08
CA ARG A 166 -14.77 11.20 0.42
C ARG A 166 -13.40 10.82 -0.10
N GLN A 167 -12.62 11.84 -0.43
CA GLN A 167 -11.22 11.71 -0.79
C GLN A 167 -10.41 12.69 0.03
N ARG A 168 -9.26 12.25 0.53
CA ARG A 168 -8.34 13.09 1.29
C ARG A 168 -6.95 12.95 0.71
N HIS A 169 -6.28 14.07 0.48
CA HIS A 169 -4.87 14.13 0.15
C HIS A 169 -4.11 14.67 1.35
N GLU A 170 -3.23 13.86 1.92
CA GLU A 170 -2.31 14.28 2.98
C GLU A 170 -0.91 14.42 2.37
N VAL A 171 -0.40 15.64 2.38
CA VAL A 171 0.87 16.00 1.76
C VAL A 171 1.92 16.24 2.83
N LEU A 172 3.08 15.62 2.63
CA LEU A 172 4.26 15.75 3.48
C LEU A 172 5.51 15.94 2.62
N THR A 173 6.62 16.33 3.27
CA THR A 173 7.94 16.39 2.65
C THR A 173 8.79 15.22 3.12
N LEU A 174 9.29 14.42 2.19
CA LEU A 174 10.20 13.31 2.45
C LEU A 174 11.48 13.51 1.65
N ALA A 175 12.63 13.60 2.32
CA ALA A 175 13.93 13.85 1.70
C ALA A 175 13.96 15.06 0.73
N GLY A 176 13.15 16.09 0.99
CA GLY A 176 13.03 17.28 0.15
C GLY A 176 11.97 17.21 -0.96
N ASP A 177 11.42 16.01 -1.22
CA ASP A 177 10.34 15.83 -2.19
C ASP A 177 8.96 15.91 -1.54
N ARG A 178 7.98 16.47 -2.25
CA ARG A 178 6.58 16.45 -1.80
C ARG A 178 5.92 15.14 -2.20
N ILE A 179 5.32 14.47 -1.22
CA ILE A 179 4.60 13.19 -1.38
C ILE A 179 3.17 13.39 -0.93
N ALA A 180 2.21 12.83 -1.67
CA ALA A 180 0.81 12.80 -1.28
C ALA A 180 0.39 11.37 -0.95
N VAL A 181 -0.07 11.14 0.28
CA VAL A 181 -0.88 9.96 0.63
C VAL A 181 -2.32 10.30 0.35
N THR A 182 -2.93 9.57 -0.57
CA THR A 182 -4.34 9.79 -0.92
C THR A 182 -5.17 8.63 -0.44
N MET A 183 -6.29 8.93 0.19
CA MET A 183 -7.34 7.95 0.46
C MET A 183 -8.61 8.34 -0.29
N GLN A 184 -9.38 7.34 -0.70
CA GLN A 184 -10.77 7.49 -1.12
C GLN A 184 -11.62 6.39 -0.48
N ALA A 185 -12.83 6.73 -0.04
CA ALA A 185 -13.73 5.80 0.64
C ALA A 185 -15.20 6.25 0.47
N PRO A 186 -16.18 5.34 0.56
CA PRO A 186 -17.57 5.73 0.76
C PRO A 186 -17.71 6.63 2.00
N GLU A 187 -18.62 7.59 1.98
CA GLU A 187 -18.75 8.61 3.04
C GLU A 187 -18.92 8.00 4.44
N GLU A 188 -19.65 6.89 4.56
CA GLU A 188 -19.84 6.10 5.79
C GLU A 188 -18.53 5.68 6.48
N PHE A 189 -17.49 5.41 5.70
CA PHE A 189 -16.20 4.88 6.20
C PHE A 189 -15.06 5.89 6.11
N ALA A 190 -15.34 7.12 5.67
CA ALA A 190 -14.35 8.12 5.33
C ALA A 190 -13.44 8.51 6.51
N ASP A 191 -14.01 8.68 7.70
CA ASP A 191 -13.25 9.07 8.89
C ASP A 191 -12.27 7.97 9.32
N ALA A 192 -12.72 6.71 9.30
CA ALA A 192 -11.89 5.56 9.62
C ALA A 192 -10.76 5.38 8.57
N ALA A 193 -11.08 5.45 7.29
CA ALA A 193 -10.09 5.39 6.22
C ALA A 193 -9.09 6.56 6.27
N SER A 194 -9.56 7.77 6.65
CA SER A 194 -8.70 8.95 6.83
C SER A 194 -7.71 8.77 7.98
N ALA A 195 -8.13 8.15 9.09
CA ALA A 195 -7.23 7.84 10.20
C ALA A 195 -6.13 6.87 9.76
N VAL A 196 -6.49 5.80 9.04
CA VAL A 196 -5.50 4.84 8.52
C VAL A 196 -4.56 5.48 7.51
N ALA A 197 -5.06 6.33 6.61
CA ALA A 197 -4.23 7.05 5.66
C ALA A 197 -3.23 7.99 6.34
N ARG A 198 -3.63 8.59 7.47
CA ARG A 198 -2.73 9.38 8.30
C ARG A 198 -1.64 8.52 8.94
N ASP A 199 -1.95 7.32 9.42
CA ASP A 199 -0.94 6.40 9.97
C ASP A 199 0.07 5.99 8.89
N VAL A 200 -0.39 5.76 7.64
CA VAL A 200 0.50 5.54 6.49
C VAL A 200 1.36 6.78 6.24
N ALA A 201 0.78 7.98 6.23
CA ALA A 201 1.51 9.23 6.02
C ALA A 201 2.58 9.49 7.10
N GLN A 202 2.25 9.22 8.37
CA GLN A 202 3.15 9.42 9.51
C GLN A 202 4.28 8.38 9.59
N SER A 203 4.07 7.19 9.02
CA SER A 203 5.08 6.13 8.96
C SER A 203 5.99 6.21 7.74
N LEU A 204 5.75 7.14 6.81
CA LEU A 204 6.59 7.31 5.64
C LEU A 204 8.02 7.71 6.04
N ALA A 205 8.98 6.95 5.54
CA ALA A 205 10.40 7.24 5.65
C ALA A 205 11.09 7.05 4.30
N ALA A 206 12.20 7.75 4.08
CA ALA A 206 13.01 7.55 2.89
C ALA A 206 13.55 6.11 2.89
N TYR A 207 13.54 5.46 1.74
CA TYR A 207 14.16 4.14 1.64
C TYR A 207 15.68 4.33 1.62
N GLU A 208 16.35 3.81 2.64
CA GLU A 208 17.80 3.69 2.71
C GLU A 208 18.15 2.23 2.42
N GLU A 209 19.01 1.96 1.43
CA GLU A 209 19.56 0.62 1.23
C GLU A 209 20.39 0.25 2.48
N GLY A 210 19.89 -0.71 3.26
CA GLY A 210 20.60 -1.33 4.36
C GLY A 210 21.59 -2.39 3.90
#